data_AF-A0A011U4H3-F1
#
_entry.id   AF-A0A011U4H3-F1
#
_cell.length_a   1.000
_cell.length_b   1.000
_cell.length_c   1.000
_cell.angle_alpha   90.00
_cell.angle_beta   90.00
_cell.angle_gamma   90.00
#
_symmetry.space_group_name_H-M   'P 1'
#
loop_
_entity.id
_entity.type
_entity.pdbx_description
1 polymer ?
#
loop_
_entity_poly.entity_id
_entity_poly.type
_entity_poly.pdbx_seq_one_letter_code
_entity_poly.pdbx_strand_id
1 'polypeptide(L)' 'MSVPVDPARRPDVLLRRRMPDGHQVSAWWMIGAFVAVSLSGVGLLNLFPA' A
#
# COMPACT_ATOMS: atom_id res chain seq x y z
N MET A 1 -17.83 35.66 -8.77
CA MET A 1 -17.55 34.23 -9.09
C MET A 1 -17.12 33.56 -7.79
N SER A 2 -17.97 32.76 -7.16
CA SER A 2 -17.57 32.01 -5.97
C SER A 2 -16.66 30.86 -6.39
N VAL A 3 -15.50 30.74 -5.77
CA VAL A 3 -14.64 29.56 -5.94
C VAL A 3 -15.33 28.40 -5.21
N PRO A 4 -15.62 27.27 -5.89
CA PRO A 4 -16.14 26.10 -5.21
C PRO A 4 -15.17 25.63 -4.12
N VAL A 5 -15.64 25.54 -2.87
CA VAL A 5 -14.86 24.91 -1.80
C VAL A 5 -14.79 23.42 -2.10
N ASP A 6 -13.62 22.92 -2.47
CA ASP A 6 -13.37 21.49 -2.65
C ASP A 6 -13.25 20.83 -1.26
N PRO A 7 -14.23 20.02 -0.81
CA PRO A 7 -14.16 19.34 0.48
C PRO A 7 -12.93 18.43 0.57
N ALA A 8 -12.40 18.01 -0.57
CA ALA A 8 -11.22 17.18 -0.66
C ALA A 8 -9.91 17.99 -0.52
N ARG A 9 -9.93 19.33 -0.41
CA ARG A 9 -8.74 20.19 -0.12
C ARG A 9 -8.77 20.79 1.29
N ARG A 10 -9.35 20.06 2.24
CA ARG A 10 -9.41 20.47 3.64
C ARG A 10 -8.01 20.60 4.28
N PRO A 11 -7.68 21.75 4.89
CA PRO A 11 -6.36 22.00 5.48
C PRO A 11 -6.12 21.21 6.79
N ASP A 12 -7.19 20.75 7.43
CA ASP A 12 -7.19 19.94 8.64
C ASP A 12 -6.79 18.47 8.41
N VAL A 13 -6.73 18.01 7.15
CA VAL A 13 -6.42 16.61 6.82
C VAL A 13 -5.01 16.47 6.24
N LEU A 14 -4.01 16.66 7.11
CA LEU A 14 -2.59 16.66 6.73
C LEU A 14 -2.10 15.33 6.14
N LEU A 15 -2.75 14.21 6.49
CA LEU A 15 -2.33 12.87 6.09
C LEU A 15 -3.00 12.35 4.81
N ARG A 16 -3.87 13.14 4.18
CA ARG A 16 -4.57 12.67 2.99
C ARG A 16 -3.70 12.83 1.74
N ARG A 17 -3.04 11.74 1.36
CA ARG A 17 -2.41 11.60 0.05
C ARG A 17 -3.47 11.36 -1.03
N ARG A 18 -3.57 12.24 -2.02
CA ARG A 18 -4.41 11.99 -3.20
C ARG A 18 -3.66 11.12 -4.20
N MET A 19 -4.37 10.16 -4.76
CA MET A 19 -3.91 9.36 -5.89
C MET A 19 -4.70 9.78 -7.14
N PRO A 20 -4.10 9.76 -8.35
CA PRO A 20 -4.85 10.06 -9.57
C PRO A 20 -6.05 9.13 -9.73
N ASP A 21 -7.11 9.63 -10.38
CA ASP A 21 -8.24 8.79 -10.75
C ASP A 21 -7.78 7.64 -11.65
N GLY A 22 -8.31 6.44 -11.39
CA GLY A 22 -7.88 5.22 -12.08
C GLY A 22 -6.49 4.71 -11.65
N HIS A 23 -5.88 5.26 -10.60
CA HIS A 23 -4.65 4.69 -10.07
C HIS A 23 -4.88 3.30 -9.50
N GLN A 24 -4.25 2.32 -10.11
CA GLN A 24 -4.26 0.93 -9.66
C GLN A 24 -2.99 0.62 -8.89
N VAL A 25 -3.15 -0.04 -7.74
CA VAL A 25 -2.00 -0.62 -7.02
C VAL A 25 -1.41 -1.73 -7.89
N SER A 26 -0.09 -1.73 -8.04
CA SER A 26 0.60 -2.78 -8.79
C SER A 26 0.34 -4.15 -8.17
N ALA A 27 -0.15 -5.11 -8.96
CA ALA A 27 -0.39 -6.49 -8.51
C ALA A 27 0.88 -7.19 -7.99
N TRP A 28 2.05 -6.74 -8.43
CA TRP A 28 3.34 -7.22 -7.93
C TRP A 28 3.53 -7.01 -6.43
N TRP A 29 2.83 -6.06 -5.80
CA TRP A 29 2.83 -5.92 -4.34
C TRP A 29 2.22 -7.14 -3.64
N MET A 30 1.06 -7.61 -4.12
CA MET A 30 0.43 -8.81 -3.56
C MET A 30 1.27 -10.06 -3.82
N ILE A 31 1.78 -10.21 -5.04
CA ILE A 31 2.62 -11.35 -5.42
C ILE A 31 3.90 -11.36 -4.58
N GLY A 32 4.58 -10.21 -4.48
CA GLY A 32 5.79 -10.06 -3.69
C GLY A 32 5.56 -10.33 -2.20
N ALA A 33 4.47 -9.80 -1.62
CA ALA A 33 4.11 -10.07 -0.24
C ALA A 33 3.87 -11.57 0.01
N PHE A 34 3.12 -12.23 -0.87
CA PHE A 34 2.88 -13.67 -0.77
C PHE A 34 4.17 -14.48 -0.81
N VAL A 35 5.02 -14.22 -1.80
CA VAL A 35 6.30 -14.92 -1.97
C VAL A 35 7.21 -14.66 -0.78
N ALA A 36 7.35 -13.40 -0.34
CA ALA A 36 8.22 -13.02 0.76
C ALA A 36 7.82 -13.67 2.08
N VAL A 37 6.54 -13.62 2.45
CA VAL A 37 6.03 -14.23 3.70
C VAL A 37 6.16 -15.75 3.64
N SER A 38 5.82 -16.37 2.51
CA SER A 38 5.91 -17.82 2.36
C SER A 38 7.35 -18.33 2.46
N LEU A 39 8.27 -17.71 1.73
CA LEU A 39 9.70 -18.04 1.79
C LEU A 39 10.29 -17.73 3.17
N SER A 40 9.82 -16.67 3.84
CA SER A 40 10.23 -16.38 5.23
C SER A 40 9.79 -17.50 6.16
N GLY A 41 8.54 -17.94 6.11
CA GLY A 41 8.03 -19.04 6.93
C GLY A 41 8.81 -20.33 6.70
N VAL A 42 8.98 -20.73 5.44
CA VAL A 42 9.77 -21.91 5.07
C VAL A 42 11.23 -21.75 5.52
N GLY A 43 11.86 -20.62 5.22
CA GLY A 43 13.24 -20.34 5.57
C GLY A 43 13.48 -20.41 7.08
N LEU A 44 12.60 -19.79 7.87
CA LEU A 44 12.68 -19.80 9.33
C LEU A 44 12.58 -21.23 9.90
N LEU A 45 11.67 -22.05 9.38
CA LEU A 45 11.56 -23.46 9.80
C LEU A 45 12.79 -24.29 9.42
N ASN A 46 13.52 -23.91 8.37
CA ASN A 46 14.71 -24.61 7.90
C ASN A 46 16.03 -24.06 8.47
N LEU A 47 16.02 -23.05 9.34
CA LEU A 47 17.25 -22.48 9.94
C LEU A 47 17.97 -23.44 10.90
N PHE A 48 17.27 -24.44 11.43
CA PHE A 48 17.84 -25.47 12.30
C PHE A 48 17.48 -26.87 11.78
N PRO A 49 18.18 -27.35 10.75
CA PRO A 49 18.05 -28.75 10.36
C PRO A 49 18.52 -29.63 11.54
N ALA A 50 17.68 -30.60 11.92
CA ALA A 50 18.00 -31.62 12.92
C ALA A 50 19.03 -32.62 12.39
#